data_AF-A0AA92QXQ9-F1
#
_entry.id   AF-A0AA92QXQ9-F1
#
_cell.length_a   1.000
_cell.length_b   1.000
_cell.length_c   1.000
_cell.angle_alpha   90.00
_cell.angle_beta   90.00
_cell.angle_gamma   90.00
#
_symmetry.space_group_name_H-M   'P 1'
#
loop_
_entity.id
_entity.type
_entity.pdbx_description
1 polymer ?
#
loop_
_entity_poly.entity_id
_entity_poly.type
_entity_poly.pdbx_seq_one_letter_code
_entity_poly.pdbx_strand_id
1 'polypeptide(L)'
;MGITPLSWDVQEQVEECVAKFISRWRRKKKEKALEAKYQLMERHLDMFPAYPSNLDEFCENHVFHKSIVYLSKLEKGRRWGRCMHCGGRFRLDRSVKPGSEGICPKCGVPVRFRGEWAEKPFVSKAKICIPYLVDGQVLLRYTNVQRAISPLQMRPEYDYTDFFLNITVEKNGRQKTYAYWWRQYPYYCSGWNRLRNGSECFSATYVYTENLPEIFGERYCHVDLRAGLQGLCRPIWFYDLLQNLRNIPQAEYLFKLGLPVLAANLSSQKPGIIGFSELTGVSKQYLPILRETQAMESEIKLLAASKKWVPFEAFRQLCVLNLDYYSLNTMQSIMEYNSLGRVLRYLQSQKKRKKTFANLLGIYRDYLDMAKRLGYNMKKKAILEPRDLKVQHDLMAAQLAEQKREKENSLLPLAIQDGLYWWAQEYANEKYQVVYPQTRDDFINEGISLNHCVGSVGYYDRHVLGRQMVFFIRQTPQPDKPLYTTEIDMDEGRIRQLYGFSDTSVPKDVRAFTEGFVRAAMRWRSAQRIAG
;
A
#
# COMPACT_ATOMS: atom_id res chain seq x y z
N MET A 1 38.02 -31.35 -61.92
CA MET A 1 37.90 -29.88 -61.77
C MET A 1 37.67 -29.60 -60.29
N GLY A 2 38.73 -29.17 -59.58
CA GLY A 2 38.66 -28.90 -58.15
C GLY A 2 37.81 -27.66 -57.89
N ILE A 3 36.85 -27.77 -56.99
CA ILE A 3 36.12 -26.62 -56.47
C ILE A 3 37.12 -25.88 -55.57
N THR A 4 37.60 -24.73 -56.03
CA THR A 4 38.43 -23.84 -55.22
C THR A 4 37.63 -23.42 -53.99
N PRO A 5 38.17 -23.53 -52.76
CA PRO A 5 37.50 -23.03 -51.56
C PRO A 5 37.24 -21.53 -51.72
N LEU A 6 36.02 -21.08 -51.41
CA LEU A 6 35.72 -19.65 -51.38
C LEU A 6 36.71 -18.95 -50.43
N SER A 7 37.23 -17.78 -50.83
CA SER A 7 38.08 -16.98 -49.95
C SER A 7 37.29 -16.61 -48.69
N TRP A 8 38.00 -16.47 -47.57
CA TRP A 8 37.44 -16.13 -46.25
C TRP A 8 36.45 -14.95 -46.32
N ASP A 9 36.75 -13.93 -47.13
CA ASP A 9 35.89 -12.76 -47.37
C ASP A 9 34.52 -13.10 -47.97
N VAL A 10 34.44 -14.11 -48.85
CA VAL A 10 33.16 -14.50 -49.46
C VAL A 10 32.35 -15.37 -48.50
N GLN A 11 33.00 -16.17 -47.67
CA GLN A 11 32.30 -16.93 -46.62
C GLN A 11 31.66 -16.00 -45.59
N GLU A 12 32.37 -14.96 -45.14
CA GLU A 12 31.84 -13.96 -44.21
C GLU A 12 30.68 -13.15 -44.84
N GLN A 13 30.79 -12.78 -46.12
CA GLN A 13 29.72 -12.12 -46.86
C GLN A 13 28.46 -12.99 -47.01
N VAL A 14 28.63 -14.30 -47.24
CA VAL A 14 27.51 -15.25 -47.31
C VAL A 14 26.82 -15.39 -45.95
N GLU A 15 27.58 -15.51 -44.87
CA GLU A 15 27.05 -15.58 -43.50
C GLU A 15 26.27 -14.30 -43.12
N GLU A 16 26.81 -13.12 -43.45
CA GLU A 16 26.14 -11.84 -43.21
C GLU A 16 24.85 -11.72 -44.03
N CYS A 17 24.84 -12.18 -45.29
CA CYS A 17 23.65 -12.21 -46.14
C CYS A 17 22.57 -13.15 -45.60
N VAL A 18 22.94 -14.34 -45.13
CA VAL A 18 22.02 -15.30 -44.50
C VAL A 18 21.45 -14.71 -43.21
N ALA A 19 22.27 -14.07 -42.37
CA ALA A 19 21.82 -13.42 -41.15
C ALA A 19 20.82 -12.28 -41.45
N LYS A 20 21.11 -11.42 -42.45
CA LYS A 20 20.21 -10.37 -42.93
C LYS A 20 18.89 -10.94 -43.47
N PHE A 21 18.93 -12.05 -44.21
CA PHE A 21 17.74 -12.74 -44.71
C PHE A 21 16.87 -13.28 -43.57
N ILE A 22 17.46 -14.02 -42.62
CA ILE A 22 16.77 -14.57 -41.45
C ILE A 22 16.13 -13.44 -40.64
N SER A 23 16.86 -12.34 -40.41
CA SER A 23 16.34 -11.17 -39.70
C SER A 23 15.14 -10.54 -40.41
N ARG A 24 15.22 -10.32 -41.73
CA ARG A 24 14.10 -9.80 -42.53
C ARG A 24 12.90 -10.75 -42.53
N TRP A 25 13.12 -12.05 -42.64
CA TRP A 25 12.05 -13.05 -42.60
C TRP A 25 11.37 -13.08 -41.22
N ARG A 26 12.15 -13.08 -40.13
CA ARG A 26 11.62 -12.98 -38.75
C ARG A 26 10.82 -11.69 -38.55
N ARG A 27 11.30 -10.56 -39.08
CA ARG A 27 10.59 -9.28 -39.04
C ARG A 27 9.24 -9.34 -39.77
N LYS A 28 9.21 -9.82 -41.02
CA LYS A 28 7.96 -10.00 -41.78
C LYS A 28 6.97 -10.94 -41.07
N LYS A 29 7.47 -12.03 -40.48
CA LYS A 29 6.64 -12.96 -39.70
C LYS A 29 6.05 -12.28 -38.46
N LYS A 30 6.84 -11.47 -37.75
CA LYS A 30 6.41 -10.69 -36.59
C LYS A 30 5.37 -9.63 -36.98
N GLU A 31 5.58 -8.92 -38.09
CA GLU A 31 4.63 -7.93 -38.63
C GLU A 31 3.29 -8.59 -38.98
N LYS A 32 3.29 -9.71 -39.73
CA LYS A 32 2.06 -10.46 -40.04
C LYS A 32 1.33 -10.96 -38.79
N ALA A 33 2.08 -11.45 -37.80
CA ALA A 33 1.50 -11.90 -36.54
C ALA A 33 0.92 -10.74 -35.72
N LEU A 34 1.53 -9.56 -35.78
CA LEU A 34 1.05 -8.35 -35.12
C LEU A 34 -0.22 -7.82 -35.80
N GLU A 35 -0.24 -7.78 -37.12
CA GLU A 35 -1.41 -7.40 -37.92
C GLU A 35 -2.60 -8.31 -37.63
N ALA A 36 -2.42 -9.63 -37.70
CA ALA A 36 -3.46 -10.61 -37.36
C ALA A 36 -3.94 -10.47 -35.91
N LYS A 37 -3.06 -10.05 -34.99
CA LYS A 37 -3.41 -9.78 -33.58
C LYS A 37 -4.29 -8.53 -33.47
N TYR A 38 -4.00 -7.46 -34.20
CA TYR A 38 -4.81 -6.23 -34.21
C TYR A 38 -6.17 -6.45 -34.89
N GLN A 39 -6.21 -7.10 -36.05
CA GLN A 39 -7.47 -7.44 -36.73
C GLN A 39 -8.37 -8.37 -35.89
N LEU A 40 -7.78 -9.28 -35.11
CA LEU A 40 -8.56 -10.07 -34.15
C LEU A 40 -9.09 -9.20 -32.99
N MET A 41 -8.29 -8.25 -32.52
CA MET A 41 -8.71 -7.32 -31.47
C MET A 41 -9.84 -6.42 -31.95
N GLU A 42 -9.75 -5.81 -33.12
CA GLU A 42 -10.80 -4.96 -33.69
C GLU A 42 -12.12 -5.72 -33.80
N ARG A 43 -12.10 -6.91 -34.43
CA ARG A 43 -13.30 -7.77 -34.51
C ARG A 43 -13.90 -8.08 -33.14
N HIS A 44 -13.07 -8.31 -32.12
CA HIS A 44 -13.52 -8.58 -30.76
C HIS A 44 -14.10 -7.33 -30.08
N LEU A 45 -13.55 -6.14 -30.35
CA LEU A 45 -14.09 -4.88 -29.84
C LEU A 45 -15.45 -4.56 -30.48
N ASP A 46 -15.61 -4.85 -31.76
CA ASP A 46 -16.86 -4.65 -32.51
C ASP A 46 -18.01 -5.55 -32.05
N MET A 47 -17.71 -6.65 -31.32
CA MET A 47 -18.74 -7.50 -30.74
C MET A 47 -19.48 -6.86 -29.56
N PHE A 48 -18.91 -5.83 -28.92
CA PHE A 48 -19.52 -5.21 -27.75
C PHE A 48 -20.64 -4.25 -28.19
N PRO A 49 -21.89 -4.48 -27.74
CA PRO A 49 -23.00 -3.60 -28.09
C PRO A 49 -22.90 -2.24 -27.39
N ALA A 50 -23.81 -1.33 -27.73
CA ALA A 50 -24.00 -0.09 -26.98
C ALA A 50 -24.37 -0.39 -25.50
N TYR A 51 -24.15 0.60 -24.63
CA TYR A 51 -24.59 0.49 -23.24
C TYR A 51 -26.12 0.35 -23.14
N PRO A 52 -26.64 -0.35 -22.12
CA PRO A 52 -28.09 -0.43 -21.89
C PRO A 52 -28.68 0.98 -21.70
N SER A 53 -29.88 1.21 -22.26
CA SER A 53 -30.52 2.53 -22.25
C SER A 53 -30.92 3.01 -20.84
N ASN A 54 -31.17 2.08 -19.92
CA ASN A 54 -31.50 2.33 -18.52
C ASN A 54 -30.28 2.30 -17.58
N LEU A 55 -29.05 2.29 -18.11
CA LEU A 55 -27.83 2.18 -17.29
C LEU A 55 -27.69 3.33 -16.28
N ASP A 56 -28.07 4.55 -16.65
CA ASP A 56 -28.06 5.72 -15.76
C ASP A 56 -28.95 5.52 -14.54
N GLU A 57 -30.19 5.06 -14.76
CA GLU A 57 -31.16 4.76 -13.70
C GLU A 57 -30.67 3.62 -12.81
N PHE A 58 -30.11 2.57 -13.42
CA PHE A 58 -29.51 1.46 -12.69
C PHE A 58 -28.37 1.96 -11.78
N CYS A 59 -27.47 2.79 -12.31
CA CYS A 59 -26.37 3.35 -11.55
C CYS A 59 -26.85 4.23 -10.38
N GLU A 60 -27.87 5.07 -10.59
CA GLU A 60 -28.40 5.93 -9.53
C GLU A 60 -29.02 5.14 -8.37
N ASN A 61 -29.67 4.01 -8.67
CA ASN A 61 -30.41 3.22 -7.68
C ASN A 61 -29.56 2.12 -7.02
N HIS A 62 -28.64 1.50 -7.76
CA HIS A 62 -27.91 0.30 -7.31
C HIS A 62 -26.41 0.49 -7.13
N VAL A 63 -25.80 1.51 -7.73
CA VAL A 63 -24.34 1.71 -7.69
C VAL A 63 -23.96 2.86 -6.74
N PHE A 64 -24.73 3.95 -6.75
CA PHE A 64 -24.42 5.14 -5.96
C PHE A 64 -25.31 5.30 -4.73
N HIS A 65 -24.92 4.69 -3.61
CA HIS A 65 -25.70 4.69 -2.35
C HIS A 65 -25.76 6.03 -1.58
N LYS A 66 -25.22 7.12 -2.12
CA LYS A 66 -25.27 8.46 -1.52
C LYS A 66 -25.50 9.50 -2.61
N SER A 67 -26.40 10.45 -2.39
CA SER A 67 -26.69 11.54 -3.34
C SER A 67 -26.48 12.92 -2.69
N ILE A 68 -26.92 13.99 -3.35
CA ILE A 68 -26.77 15.37 -2.90
C ILE A 68 -28.14 16.01 -2.65
N VAL A 69 -28.21 16.83 -1.60
CA VAL A 69 -29.30 17.81 -1.43
C VAL A 69 -28.72 19.21 -1.53
N TYR A 70 -29.14 19.96 -2.53
CA TYR A 70 -28.77 21.36 -2.67
C TYR A 70 -29.61 22.25 -1.77
N LEU A 71 -28.94 23.10 -1.01
CA LEU A 71 -29.49 24.02 -0.04
C LEU A 71 -29.58 25.41 -0.64
N SER A 72 -30.77 26.01 -0.54
CA SER A 72 -30.95 27.43 -0.82
C SER A 72 -30.21 28.30 0.20
N LYS A 73 -29.98 29.57 -0.16
CA LYS A 73 -29.58 30.59 0.82
C LYS A 73 -30.63 30.67 1.94
N LEU A 74 -30.16 31.07 3.12
CA LEU A 74 -31.03 31.24 4.28
C LEU A 74 -31.77 32.56 4.14
N GLU A 75 -33.09 32.53 4.06
CA GLU A 75 -33.93 33.72 3.89
C GLU A 75 -34.96 33.78 4.99
N LYS A 76 -34.94 34.85 5.81
CA LYS A 76 -35.87 35.03 6.95
C LYS A 76 -35.97 33.78 7.86
N GLY A 77 -34.83 33.12 8.09
CA GLY A 77 -34.74 31.90 8.92
C GLY A 77 -35.21 30.61 8.25
N ARG A 78 -35.58 30.64 6.96
CA ARG A 78 -36.06 29.49 6.18
C ARG A 78 -34.97 29.02 5.20
N ARG A 79 -34.89 27.70 5.01
CA ARG A 79 -34.01 27.06 4.03
C ARG A 79 -34.74 25.93 3.33
N TRP A 80 -34.54 25.84 2.02
CA TRP A 80 -35.06 24.76 1.19
C TRP A 80 -33.94 23.82 0.78
N GLY A 81 -34.29 22.55 0.64
CA GLY A 81 -33.46 21.51 0.06
C GLY A 81 -34.10 21.01 -1.24
N ARG A 82 -33.28 20.75 -2.27
CA ARG A 82 -33.67 19.95 -3.44
C ARG A 82 -32.80 18.71 -3.52
N CYS A 83 -33.42 17.53 -3.51
CA CYS A 83 -32.71 16.26 -3.63
C CYS A 83 -32.39 15.93 -5.09
N MET A 84 -31.15 15.52 -5.34
CA MET A 84 -30.66 15.15 -6.68
C MET A 84 -30.89 13.68 -7.04
N HIS A 85 -31.42 12.89 -6.10
CA HIS A 85 -31.87 11.51 -6.34
C HIS A 85 -33.35 11.49 -6.76
N CYS A 86 -34.25 12.00 -5.91
CA CYS A 86 -35.69 11.94 -6.19
C CYS A 86 -36.28 13.22 -6.80
N GLY A 87 -35.49 14.27 -7.01
CA GLY A 87 -35.96 15.59 -7.48
C GLY A 87 -36.78 16.39 -6.47
N GLY A 88 -37.14 15.79 -5.32
CA GLY A 88 -38.04 16.38 -4.33
C GLY A 88 -37.49 17.68 -3.71
N ARG A 89 -38.36 18.68 -3.57
CA ARG A 89 -38.09 19.94 -2.88
C ARG A 89 -38.81 19.96 -1.54
N PHE A 90 -38.11 20.35 -0.47
CA PHE A 90 -38.66 20.33 0.89
C PHE A 90 -37.97 21.36 1.79
N ARG A 91 -38.63 21.71 2.89
CA ARG A 91 -38.08 22.62 3.90
C ARG A 91 -37.14 21.86 4.82
N LEU A 92 -36.01 22.48 5.16
CA LEU A 92 -35.01 21.92 6.07
C LEU A 92 -34.85 22.78 7.32
N ASP A 93 -34.41 22.15 8.41
CA ASP A 93 -34.07 22.86 9.63
C ASP A 93 -32.84 23.76 9.43
N ARG A 94 -32.80 24.91 10.10
CA ARG A 94 -31.69 25.87 10.02
C ARG A 94 -30.34 25.30 10.47
N SER A 95 -30.35 24.26 11.31
CA SER A 95 -29.17 23.54 11.79
C SER A 95 -28.46 22.72 10.69
N VAL A 96 -29.15 22.38 9.60
CA VAL A 96 -28.58 21.63 8.47
C VAL A 96 -27.62 22.52 7.69
N LYS A 97 -26.31 22.36 7.92
CA LYS A 97 -25.27 23.18 7.30
C LYS A 97 -24.72 22.54 6.03
N PRO A 98 -24.28 23.34 5.02
CA PRO A 98 -23.51 22.81 3.90
C PRO A 98 -22.30 22.00 4.37
N GLY A 99 -22.06 20.87 3.72
CA GLY A 99 -21.00 19.92 4.06
C GLY A 99 -21.38 18.85 5.07
N SER A 100 -22.52 18.98 5.77
CA SER A 100 -23.04 17.93 6.65
C SER A 100 -23.65 16.76 5.87
N GLU A 101 -23.78 15.61 6.53
CA GLU A 101 -24.45 14.42 6.00
C GLU A 101 -25.80 14.22 6.69
N GLY A 102 -26.72 13.53 6.02
CA GLY A 102 -28.01 13.15 6.58
C GLY A 102 -28.78 12.24 5.62
N ILE A 103 -30.10 12.21 5.80
CA ILE A 103 -31.00 11.38 4.99
C ILE A 103 -32.00 12.31 4.29
N CYS A 104 -32.31 12.01 3.03
CA CYS A 104 -33.36 12.72 2.31
C CYS A 104 -34.73 12.40 2.95
N PRO A 105 -35.49 13.40 3.43
CA PRO A 105 -36.80 13.17 4.05
C PRO A 105 -37.89 12.70 3.06
N LYS A 106 -37.62 12.77 1.75
CA LYS A 106 -38.56 12.34 0.71
C LYS A 106 -38.33 10.91 0.23
N CYS A 107 -37.09 10.54 -0.10
CA CYS A 107 -36.77 9.21 -0.64
C CYS A 107 -35.95 8.31 0.31
N GLY A 108 -35.54 8.79 1.48
CA GLY A 108 -34.77 8.00 2.44
C GLY A 108 -33.32 7.73 2.04
N VAL A 109 -32.87 8.17 0.86
CA VAL A 109 -31.48 7.98 0.41
C VAL A 109 -30.52 8.82 1.28
N PRO A 110 -29.36 8.27 1.68
CA PRO A 110 -28.29 9.03 2.32
C PRO A 110 -27.81 10.17 1.44
N VAL A 111 -27.66 11.37 2.00
CA VAL A 111 -27.31 12.57 1.24
C VAL A 111 -26.23 13.38 1.93
N ARG A 112 -25.42 14.07 1.12
CA ARG A 112 -24.58 15.18 1.58
C ARG A 112 -25.24 16.50 1.22
N PHE A 113 -25.39 17.37 2.21
CA PHE A 113 -25.97 18.69 2.00
C PHE A 113 -24.93 19.63 1.41
N ARG A 114 -25.32 20.38 0.38
CA ARG A 114 -24.42 21.27 -0.35
C ARG A 114 -25.11 22.58 -0.69
N GLY A 115 -24.43 23.71 -0.61
CA GLY A 115 -25.04 24.99 -1.02
C GLY A 115 -25.23 25.06 -2.53
N GLU A 116 -26.33 25.66 -2.99
CA GLU A 116 -26.59 25.93 -4.42
C GLU A 116 -25.51 26.82 -5.04
N TRP A 117 -24.85 27.66 -4.24
CA TRP A 117 -23.75 28.55 -4.65
C TRP A 117 -22.39 27.85 -4.82
N ALA A 118 -22.34 26.53 -4.74
CA ALA A 118 -21.07 25.83 -4.87
C ALA A 118 -20.67 25.73 -6.34
N GLU A 119 -19.43 26.03 -6.71
CA GLU A 119 -19.06 26.14 -8.14
C GLU A 119 -18.74 24.77 -8.79
N LYS A 120 -18.04 23.89 -8.07
CA LYS A 120 -17.56 22.62 -8.65
C LYS A 120 -18.68 21.56 -8.69
N PRO A 121 -18.76 20.65 -9.66
CA PRO A 121 -19.68 19.51 -9.56
C PRO A 121 -19.29 18.58 -8.40
N PHE A 122 -20.26 17.84 -7.86
CA PHE A 122 -19.96 16.71 -6.97
C PHE A 122 -19.73 15.48 -7.84
N VAL A 123 -18.52 14.94 -7.81
CA VAL A 123 -18.14 13.79 -8.64
C VAL A 123 -18.02 12.54 -7.77
N SER A 124 -18.74 11.48 -8.15
CA SER A 124 -18.63 10.13 -7.59
C SER A 124 -18.13 9.18 -8.67
N LYS A 125 -17.31 8.20 -8.30
CA LYS A 125 -16.78 7.20 -9.23
C LYS A 125 -17.11 5.81 -8.72
N ALA A 126 -17.44 4.92 -9.65
CA ALA A 126 -17.66 3.51 -9.40
C ALA A 126 -17.14 2.69 -10.60
N LYS A 127 -17.14 1.37 -10.45
CA LYS A 127 -16.87 0.44 -11.54
C LYS A 127 -18.03 -0.54 -11.65
N ILE A 128 -18.43 -0.84 -12.87
CA ILE A 128 -19.51 -1.78 -13.17
C ILE A 128 -19.04 -2.82 -14.19
N CYS A 129 -19.49 -4.06 -14.01
CA CYS A 129 -19.40 -5.11 -15.02
C CYS A 129 -20.78 -5.27 -15.68
N ILE A 130 -20.81 -5.21 -17.01
CA ILE A 130 -22.00 -5.37 -17.83
C ILE A 130 -21.79 -6.63 -18.68
N PRO A 131 -22.42 -7.76 -18.29
CA PRO A 131 -22.35 -8.98 -19.07
C PRO A 131 -23.20 -8.87 -20.34
N TYR A 132 -22.83 -9.59 -21.40
CA TYR A 132 -23.62 -9.76 -22.61
C TYR A 132 -23.48 -11.19 -23.16
N LEU A 133 -24.48 -11.62 -23.92
CA LEU A 133 -24.45 -12.83 -24.72
C LEU A 133 -24.56 -12.44 -26.20
N VAL A 134 -23.51 -12.67 -26.99
CA VAL A 134 -23.44 -12.32 -28.41
C VAL A 134 -22.96 -13.55 -29.17
N ASP A 135 -23.75 -14.03 -30.12
CA ASP A 135 -23.46 -15.24 -30.92
C ASP A 135 -23.07 -16.47 -30.07
N GLY A 136 -23.76 -16.66 -28.94
CA GLY A 136 -23.46 -17.74 -27.98
C GLY A 136 -22.18 -17.56 -27.17
N GLN A 137 -21.52 -16.41 -27.27
CA GLN A 137 -20.30 -16.07 -26.54
C GLN A 137 -20.64 -15.14 -25.38
N VAL A 138 -20.03 -15.39 -24.23
CA VAL A 138 -20.21 -14.54 -23.04
C VAL A 138 -19.17 -13.43 -23.05
N LEU A 139 -19.63 -12.19 -23.04
CA LEU A 139 -18.81 -10.99 -23.01
C LEU A 139 -18.98 -10.33 -21.64
N LEU A 140 -17.88 -9.96 -20.99
CA LEU A 140 -17.89 -9.18 -19.76
C LEU A 140 -17.22 -7.84 -20.04
N ARG A 141 -18.02 -6.77 -20.03
CA ARG A 141 -17.57 -5.39 -20.23
C ARG A 141 -17.35 -4.72 -18.87
N TYR A 142 -16.14 -4.27 -18.58
CA TYR A 142 -15.83 -3.58 -17.33
C TYR A 142 -15.62 -2.10 -17.59
N THR A 143 -16.44 -1.29 -16.93
CA THR A 143 -16.62 0.13 -17.24
C THR A 143 -16.44 0.96 -15.98
N ASN A 144 -15.67 2.04 -16.09
CA ASN A 144 -15.64 3.10 -15.08
C ASN A 144 -16.89 3.96 -15.26
N VAL A 145 -17.60 4.20 -14.17
CA VAL A 145 -18.76 5.09 -14.13
C VAL A 145 -18.38 6.33 -13.35
N GLN A 146 -18.50 7.50 -13.97
CA GLN A 146 -18.36 8.78 -13.29
C GLN A 146 -19.71 9.48 -13.27
N ARG A 147 -20.26 9.69 -12.06
CA ARG A 147 -21.46 10.51 -11.87
C ARG A 147 -21.07 11.90 -11.41
N ALA A 148 -21.45 12.91 -12.17
CA ALA A 148 -21.30 14.32 -11.84
C ALA A 148 -22.66 14.93 -11.52
N ILE A 149 -22.77 15.62 -10.38
CA ILE A 149 -23.95 16.38 -10.00
C ILE A 149 -23.56 17.85 -9.98
N SER A 150 -23.99 18.58 -11.00
CA SER A 150 -23.72 20.01 -11.15
C SER A 150 -24.84 20.86 -10.53
N PRO A 151 -24.52 21.95 -9.81
CA PRO A 151 -25.53 22.88 -9.31
C PRO A 151 -26.21 23.69 -10.42
N LEU A 152 -25.62 23.74 -11.62
CA LEU A 152 -26.23 24.40 -12.79
C LEU A 152 -27.27 23.49 -13.44
N GLN A 153 -26.91 22.23 -13.68
CA GLN A 153 -27.79 21.26 -14.35
C GLN A 153 -28.86 20.71 -13.40
N MET A 154 -28.59 20.68 -12.09
CA MET A 154 -29.51 20.19 -11.04
C MET A 154 -30.06 18.78 -11.30
N ARG A 155 -29.28 17.96 -12.02
CA ARG A 155 -29.50 16.55 -12.28
C ARG A 155 -28.16 15.81 -12.32
N PRO A 156 -28.12 14.51 -12.00
CA PRO A 156 -26.95 13.68 -12.25
C PRO A 156 -26.66 13.54 -13.74
N GLU A 157 -25.38 13.56 -14.09
CA GLU A 157 -24.85 13.27 -15.42
C GLU A 157 -23.86 12.11 -15.29
N TYR A 158 -23.88 11.17 -16.24
CA TYR A 158 -23.06 9.96 -16.20
C TYR A 158 -22.10 9.92 -17.40
N ASP A 159 -20.87 9.51 -17.12
CA ASP A 159 -19.86 9.23 -18.11
C ASP A 159 -19.32 7.81 -17.92
N TYR A 160 -19.14 7.10 -19.03
CA TYR A 160 -18.82 5.67 -19.07
C TYR A 160 -17.55 5.45 -19.88
N THR A 161 -16.54 4.85 -19.26
CA THR A 161 -15.28 4.52 -19.95
C THR A 161 -14.87 3.09 -19.67
N ASP A 162 -14.84 2.27 -20.71
CA ASP A 162 -14.35 0.89 -20.61
C ASP A 162 -12.87 0.86 -20.27
N PHE A 163 -12.49 -0.06 -19.39
CA PHE A 163 -11.09 -0.26 -19.03
C PHE A 163 -10.63 -1.71 -19.16
N PHE A 164 -11.56 -2.66 -19.19
CA PHE A 164 -11.25 -4.07 -19.36
C PHE A 164 -12.38 -4.83 -20.04
N LEU A 165 -12.03 -5.78 -20.89
CA LEU A 165 -12.98 -6.60 -21.64
C LEU A 165 -12.57 -8.07 -21.57
N ASN A 166 -13.52 -8.93 -21.25
CA ASN A 166 -13.36 -10.38 -21.33
C ASN A 166 -14.34 -10.96 -22.35
N ILE A 167 -13.85 -11.85 -23.21
CA ILE A 167 -14.67 -12.55 -24.21
C ILE A 167 -14.40 -14.03 -24.06
N THR A 168 -15.42 -14.77 -23.66
CA THR A 168 -15.37 -16.21 -23.55
C THR A 168 -15.98 -16.83 -24.79
N VAL A 169 -15.12 -17.47 -25.58
CA VAL A 169 -15.51 -18.20 -26.78
C VAL A 169 -15.44 -19.69 -26.50
N GLU A 170 -16.48 -20.42 -26.86
CA GLU A 170 -16.46 -21.87 -26.85
C GLU A 170 -16.16 -22.40 -28.26
N LYS A 171 -15.13 -23.25 -28.39
CA LYS A 171 -14.78 -23.87 -29.67
C LYS A 171 -14.42 -25.33 -29.44
N ASN A 172 -15.17 -26.25 -30.07
CA ASN A 172 -14.97 -27.70 -29.99
C ASN A 172 -14.93 -28.23 -28.54
N GLY A 173 -15.84 -27.76 -27.68
CA GLY A 173 -15.90 -28.14 -26.26
C GLY A 173 -14.75 -27.59 -25.40
N ARG A 174 -13.92 -26.68 -25.93
CA ARG A 174 -12.89 -25.97 -25.16
C ARG A 174 -13.26 -24.50 -25.04
N GLN A 175 -13.35 -24.03 -23.80
CA GLN A 175 -13.56 -22.63 -23.48
C GLN A 175 -12.23 -21.86 -23.60
N LYS A 176 -12.24 -20.77 -24.36
CA LYS A 176 -11.10 -19.87 -24.51
C LYS A 176 -11.51 -18.44 -24.18
N THR A 177 -10.89 -17.86 -23.17
CA THR A 177 -11.15 -16.48 -22.75
C THR A 177 -10.08 -15.54 -23.28
N TYR A 178 -10.48 -14.53 -24.04
CA TYR A 178 -9.64 -13.41 -24.45
C TYR A 178 -9.85 -12.25 -23.48
N ALA A 179 -8.77 -11.52 -23.22
CA ALA A 179 -8.76 -10.40 -22.28
C ALA A 179 -8.07 -9.19 -22.90
N TYR A 180 -8.65 -8.02 -22.72
CA TYR A 180 -8.14 -6.74 -23.20
C TYR A 180 -8.16 -5.71 -22.08
N TRP A 181 -7.09 -4.92 -21.98
CA TRP A 181 -6.97 -3.85 -20.99
C TRP A 181 -6.69 -2.52 -21.69
N TRP A 182 -7.41 -1.48 -21.30
CA TRP A 182 -7.15 -0.12 -21.77
C TRP A 182 -5.93 0.45 -21.07
N ARG A 183 -4.82 0.63 -21.81
CA ARG A 183 -3.61 1.24 -21.25
C ARG A 183 -3.57 2.72 -21.57
N GLN A 184 -3.42 3.51 -20.52
CA GLN A 184 -3.16 4.94 -20.63
C GLN A 184 -1.66 5.17 -20.51
N TYR A 185 -1.07 5.76 -21.55
CA TYR A 185 0.34 6.18 -21.56
C TYR A 185 0.38 7.71 -21.63
N PRO A 186 0.66 8.42 -20.51
CA PRO A 186 0.52 9.89 -20.44
C PRO A 186 1.31 10.71 -21.47
N TYR A 187 2.33 10.09 -22.11
CA TYR A 187 3.21 10.74 -23.09
C TYR A 187 3.21 10.05 -24.46
N TYR A 188 2.33 9.05 -24.67
CA TYR A 188 2.24 8.27 -25.91
C TYR A 188 0.76 8.09 -26.31
N CYS A 189 0.48 7.19 -27.25
CA CYS A 189 -0.87 6.78 -27.56
C CYS A 189 -1.44 5.89 -26.44
N SER A 190 -2.68 6.16 -26.04
CA SER A 190 -3.46 5.26 -25.18
C SER A 190 -4.28 4.31 -26.07
N GLY A 191 -4.53 3.09 -25.60
CA GLY A 191 -5.31 2.14 -26.40
C GLY A 191 -5.46 0.75 -25.79
N TRP A 192 -6.29 -0.05 -26.46
CA TRP A 192 -6.54 -1.44 -26.10
C TRP A 192 -5.30 -2.30 -26.29
N ASN A 193 -4.97 -3.06 -25.26
CA ASN A 193 -3.88 -4.02 -25.28
C ASN A 193 -4.43 -5.42 -25.00
N ARG A 194 -4.18 -6.34 -25.93
CA ARG A 194 -4.48 -7.76 -25.74
C ARG A 194 -3.54 -8.36 -24.69
N LEU A 195 -4.13 -8.98 -23.67
CA LEU A 195 -3.43 -9.69 -22.60
C LEU A 195 -3.28 -11.18 -22.93
N ARG A 196 -2.65 -11.92 -22.00
CA ARG A 196 -2.61 -13.39 -22.06
C ARG A 196 -4.04 -13.92 -22.00
N ASN A 197 -4.35 -14.97 -22.78
CA ASN A 197 -5.65 -15.63 -22.70
C ASN A 197 -5.90 -16.13 -21.27
N GLY A 198 -7.14 -15.97 -20.79
CA GLY A 198 -7.51 -16.27 -19.41
C GLY A 198 -7.06 -15.23 -18.38
N SER A 199 -6.55 -14.06 -18.80
CA SER A 199 -6.33 -12.96 -17.84
C SER A 199 -7.66 -12.46 -17.30
N GLU A 200 -7.67 -12.04 -16.04
CA GLU A 200 -8.86 -11.67 -15.30
C GLU A 200 -8.84 -10.19 -14.93
N CYS A 201 -10.01 -9.63 -14.66
CA CYS A 201 -10.12 -8.27 -14.15
C CYS A 201 -9.90 -8.28 -12.64
N PHE A 202 -8.78 -7.74 -12.17
CA PHE A 202 -8.50 -7.64 -10.73
C PHE A 202 -9.28 -6.52 -10.01
N SER A 203 -10.25 -5.87 -10.67
CA SER A 203 -11.08 -4.83 -10.07
C SER A 203 -12.41 -5.39 -9.60
N ALA A 204 -12.76 -5.17 -8.34
CA ALA A 204 -14.12 -5.37 -7.88
C ALA A 204 -15.07 -4.35 -8.56
N THR A 205 -16.25 -4.80 -8.96
CA THR A 205 -17.27 -4.00 -9.64
C THR A 205 -18.66 -4.26 -9.08
N TYR A 206 -19.57 -3.29 -9.22
CA TYR A 206 -20.99 -3.60 -9.24
C TYR A 206 -21.31 -4.41 -10.51
N VAL A 207 -22.46 -5.07 -10.55
CA VAL A 207 -22.87 -5.90 -11.69
C VAL A 207 -24.19 -5.38 -12.19
N TYR A 208 -24.30 -5.15 -13.49
CA TYR A 208 -25.58 -4.84 -14.11
C TYR A 208 -26.46 -6.09 -14.09
N THR A 209 -27.55 -6.07 -13.30
CA THR A 209 -28.31 -7.28 -12.97
C THR A 209 -29.47 -7.58 -13.91
N GLU A 210 -29.96 -6.59 -14.66
CA GLU A 210 -31.23 -6.69 -15.40
C GLU A 210 -31.19 -7.73 -16.53
N ASN A 211 -30.03 -7.92 -17.17
CA ASN A 211 -29.87 -8.85 -18.29
C ASN A 211 -29.25 -10.20 -17.88
N LEU A 212 -29.00 -10.44 -16.58
CA LEU A 212 -28.39 -11.70 -16.13
C LEU A 212 -29.21 -12.95 -16.49
N PRO A 213 -30.57 -12.95 -16.38
CA PRO A 213 -31.36 -14.12 -16.77
C PRO A 213 -31.24 -14.47 -18.26
N GLU A 214 -31.11 -13.46 -19.12
CA GLU A 214 -30.96 -13.66 -20.58
C GLU A 214 -29.61 -14.30 -20.93
N ILE A 215 -28.57 -14.05 -20.12
CA ILE A 215 -27.20 -14.45 -20.39
C ILE A 215 -26.86 -15.80 -19.74
N PHE A 216 -27.30 -15.98 -18.50
CA PHE A 216 -26.92 -17.12 -17.65
C PHE A 216 -28.11 -18.06 -17.35
N GLY A 217 -29.30 -17.74 -17.86
CA GLY A 217 -30.56 -18.42 -17.52
C GLY A 217 -31.11 -17.97 -16.16
N GLU A 218 -32.34 -18.40 -15.87
CA GLU A 218 -33.01 -18.19 -14.57
C GLU A 218 -32.19 -18.73 -13.38
N ARG A 219 -31.36 -19.76 -13.64
CA ARG A 219 -30.46 -20.35 -12.66
C ARG A 219 -29.09 -20.56 -13.27
N TYR A 220 -28.10 -19.88 -12.71
CA TYR A 220 -26.69 -20.19 -12.96
C TYR A 220 -26.22 -21.22 -11.94
N CYS A 221 -25.82 -22.40 -12.40
CA CYS A 221 -25.61 -23.57 -11.55
C CYS A 221 -26.87 -23.87 -10.72
N HIS A 222 -26.92 -23.42 -9.47
CA HIS A 222 -28.03 -23.66 -8.54
C HIS A 222 -28.53 -22.38 -7.86
N VAL A 223 -28.18 -21.20 -8.39
CA VAL A 223 -28.56 -19.89 -7.82
C VAL A 223 -29.17 -18.96 -8.86
N ASP A 224 -30.04 -18.05 -8.41
CA ASP A 224 -30.53 -16.91 -9.19
C ASP A 224 -29.57 -15.73 -8.99
N LEU A 225 -28.80 -15.41 -10.04
CA LEU A 225 -27.83 -14.31 -9.98
C LEU A 225 -28.49 -12.95 -9.85
N ARG A 226 -29.65 -12.73 -10.50
CA ARG A 226 -30.34 -11.43 -10.47
C ARG A 226 -30.86 -11.15 -9.07
N ALA A 227 -31.62 -12.09 -8.50
CA ALA A 227 -32.17 -11.93 -7.16
C ALA A 227 -31.08 -11.82 -6.08
N GLY A 228 -30.00 -12.62 -6.19
CA GLY A 228 -28.91 -12.59 -5.22
C GLY A 228 -28.02 -11.35 -5.27
N LEU A 229 -28.01 -10.62 -6.39
CA LEU A 229 -27.18 -9.42 -6.59
C LEU A 229 -27.96 -8.10 -6.57
N GLN A 230 -29.30 -8.12 -6.58
CA GLN A 230 -30.12 -6.89 -6.64
C GLN A 230 -29.87 -5.90 -5.48
N GLY A 231 -29.57 -6.43 -4.28
CA GLY A 231 -29.30 -5.65 -3.06
C GLY A 231 -27.81 -5.41 -2.79
N LEU A 232 -26.95 -5.57 -3.79
CA LEU A 232 -25.51 -5.48 -3.60
C LEU A 232 -25.08 -4.06 -3.20
N CYS A 233 -24.57 -3.89 -1.97
CA CYS A 233 -24.12 -2.59 -1.48
C CYS A 233 -22.61 -2.35 -1.61
N ARG A 234 -21.88 -3.33 -2.19
CA ARG A 234 -20.43 -3.30 -2.37
C ARG A 234 -20.00 -4.03 -3.64
N PRO A 235 -18.97 -3.53 -4.33
CA PRO A 235 -18.46 -4.18 -5.53
C PRO A 235 -17.89 -5.57 -5.23
N ILE A 236 -18.00 -6.49 -6.20
CA ILE A 236 -17.49 -7.85 -6.15
C ILE A 236 -16.57 -8.16 -7.32
N TRP A 237 -15.70 -9.14 -7.16
CA TRP A 237 -15.03 -9.75 -8.29
C TRP A 237 -15.99 -10.70 -8.99
N PHE A 238 -16.74 -10.18 -9.98
CA PHE A 238 -17.85 -10.92 -10.60
C PHE A 238 -17.38 -12.18 -11.34
N TYR A 239 -16.24 -12.12 -12.02
CA TYR A 239 -15.66 -13.30 -12.66
C TYR A 239 -15.33 -14.39 -11.64
N ASP A 240 -14.69 -14.04 -10.52
CA ASP A 240 -14.40 -14.97 -9.43
C ASP A 240 -15.67 -15.55 -8.81
N LEU A 241 -16.74 -14.75 -8.66
CA LEU A 241 -18.04 -15.27 -8.23
C LEU A 241 -18.54 -16.37 -9.18
N LEU A 242 -18.52 -16.13 -10.49
CA LEU A 242 -18.96 -17.11 -11.48
C LEU A 242 -18.13 -18.41 -11.39
N GLN A 243 -16.80 -18.29 -11.22
CA GLN A 243 -15.93 -19.45 -11.08
C GLN A 243 -16.14 -20.18 -9.75
N ASN A 244 -16.30 -19.45 -8.66
CA ASN A 244 -16.52 -20.03 -7.34
C ASN A 244 -17.86 -20.79 -7.30
N LEU A 245 -18.93 -20.26 -7.90
CA LEU A 245 -20.21 -20.97 -7.99
C LEU A 245 -20.12 -22.28 -8.79
N ARG A 246 -19.22 -22.37 -9.78
CA ARG A 246 -18.98 -23.60 -10.55
C ARG A 246 -18.15 -24.63 -9.79
N ASN A 247 -17.14 -24.17 -9.07
CA ASN A 247 -16.05 -25.03 -8.59
C ASN A 247 -16.08 -25.27 -7.08
N ILE A 248 -16.82 -24.46 -6.31
CA ILE A 248 -16.79 -24.45 -4.84
C ILE A 248 -18.22 -24.49 -4.29
N PRO A 249 -18.70 -25.65 -3.77
CA PRO A 249 -20.05 -25.77 -3.21
C PRO A 249 -20.35 -24.76 -2.08
N GLN A 250 -19.33 -24.36 -1.32
CA GLN A 250 -19.45 -23.36 -0.26
C GLN A 250 -19.83 -21.97 -0.81
N ALA A 251 -19.45 -21.64 -2.04
CA ALA A 251 -19.81 -20.38 -2.67
C ALA A 251 -21.31 -20.29 -2.91
N GLU A 252 -21.91 -21.37 -3.41
CA GLU A 252 -23.36 -21.49 -3.54
C GLU A 252 -24.06 -21.33 -2.18
N TYR A 253 -23.58 -22.03 -1.14
CA TYR A 253 -24.15 -21.92 0.20
C TYR A 253 -24.10 -20.49 0.75
N LEU A 254 -22.97 -19.79 0.64
CA LEU A 254 -22.84 -18.41 1.08
C LEU A 254 -23.69 -17.44 0.25
N PHE A 255 -23.78 -17.67 -1.06
CA PHE A 255 -24.63 -16.89 -1.95
C PHE A 255 -26.11 -17.03 -1.56
N LYS A 256 -26.58 -18.26 -1.35
CA LYS A 256 -27.94 -18.56 -0.84
C LYS A 256 -28.20 -18.00 0.56
N LEU A 257 -27.15 -17.85 1.37
CA LEU A 257 -27.24 -17.14 2.65
C LEU A 257 -27.31 -15.62 2.50
N GLY A 258 -27.28 -15.04 1.29
CA GLY A 258 -27.33 -13.59 1.07
C GLY A 258 -25.98 -12.89 1.30
N LEU A 259 -24.87 -13.60 1.10
CA LEU A 259 -23.51 -13.08 1.25
C LEU A 259 -22.71 -13.16 -0.07
N PRO A 260 -23.18 -12.53 -1.17
CA PRO A 260 -22.52 -12.59 -2.47
C PRO A 260 -21.09 -12.04 -2.46
N VAL A 261 -20.78 -11.00 -1.66
CA VAL A 261 -19.41 -10.48 -1.54
C VAL A 261 -18.46 -11.53 -0.98
N LEU A 262 -18.91 -12.32 0.00
CA LEU A 262 -18.09 -13.37 0.58
C LEU A 262 -17.97 -14.57 -0.38
N ALA A 263 -19.06 -14.91 -1.08
CA ALA A 263 -19.04 -15.97 -2.10
C ALA A 263 -18.05 -15.66 -3.24
N ALA A 264 -17.94 -14.39 -3.66
CA ALA A 264 -16.98 -13.94 -4.66
C ALA A 264 -15.52 -14.02 -4.18
N ASN A 265 -15.28 -13.91 -2.86
CA ASN A 265 -13.93 -13.81 -2.26
C ASN A 265 -13.44 -15.11 -1.61
N LEU A 266 -14.13 -16.22 -1.84
CA LEU A 266 -13.71 -17.50 -1.29
C LEU A 266 -12.37 -17.93 -1.87
N SER A 267 -11.35 -18.04 -1.01
CA SER A 267 -10.10 -18.69 -1.37
C SER A 267 -10.33 -20.21 -1.49
N SER A 268 -9.74 -20.82 -2.51
CA SER A 268 -9.78 -22.27 -2.80
C SER A 268 -9.15 -23.15 -1.71
N GLN A 269 -8.54 -22.58 -0.66
CA GLN A 269 -7.78 -23.29 0.36
C GLN A 269 -8.62 -24.00 1.44
N LYS A 270 -9.95 -24.04 1.35
CA LYS A 270 -10.81 -24.69 2.35
C LYS A 270 -11.69 -25.84 1.79
N PRO A 271 -11.13 -26.82 1.07
CA PRO A 271 -11.91 -28.01 0.70
C PRO A 271 -12.32 -28.77 1.97
N GLY A 272 -13.62 -29.04 2.12
CA GLY A 272 -14.17 -29.86 3.21
C GLY A 272 -14.83 -29.11 4.38
N ILE A 273 -14.76 -27.78 4.44
CA ILE A 273 -15.50 -27.01 5.47
C ILE A 273 -16.96 -26.86 5.03
N ILE A 274 -17.90 -27.27 5.89
CA ILE A 274 -19.34 -27.34 5.55
C ILE A 274 -20.11 -26.22 6.27
N GLY A 275 -19.70 -25.84 7.49
CA GLY A 275 -20.45 -24.91 8.34
C GLY A 275 -20.11 -23.42 8.14
N PHE A 276 -21.12 -22.55 8.29
CA PHE A 276 -20.93 -21.08 8.27
C PHE A 276 -19.89 -20.60 9.29
N SER A 277 -19.96 -21.09 10.53
CA SER A 277 -19.06 -20.66 11.60
C SER A 277 -17.64 -21.18 11.45
N GLU A 278 -17.46 -22.36 10.86
CA GLU A 278 -16.15 -22.90 10.51
C GLU A 278 -15.51 -22.11 9.35
N LEU A 279 -16.33 -21.67 8.40
CA LEU A 279 -15.87 -20.91 7.24
C LEU A 279 -15.43 -19.50 7.65
N THR A 280 -16.24 -18.81 8.45
CA THR A 280 -16.08 -17.40 8.80
C THR A 280 -15.37 -17.14 10.13
N GLY A 281 -15.33 -18.14 11.02
CA GLY A 281 -14.85 -17.97 12.40
C GLY A 281 -15.83 -17.21 13.32
N VAL A 282 -17.06 -16.91 12.86
CA VAL A 282 -18.07 -16.19 13.66
C VAL A 282 -19.38 -16.96 13.78
N SER A 283 -20.11 -16.71 14.88
CA SER A 283 -21.44 -17.31 15.10
C SER A 283 -22.47 -16.79 14.09
N LYS A 284 -23.45 -17.63 13.73
CA LYS A 284 -24.59 -17.30 12.86
C LYS A 284 -25.41 -16.10 13.37
N GLN A 285 -25.30 -15.73 14.64
CA GLN A 285 -25.94 -14.51 15.18
C GLN A 285 -25.52 -13.23 14.44
N TYR A 286 -24.33 -13.21 13.80
CA TYR A 286 -23.87 -12.06 13.01
C TYR A 286 -24.43 -12.04 11.59
N LEU A 287 -25.15 -13.06 11.13
CA LEU A 287 -25.71 -13.10 9.77
C LEU A 287 -26.53 -11.86 9.38
N PRO A 288 -27.41 -11.30 10.23
CA PRO A 288 -28.19 -10.11 9.86
C PRO A 288 -27.28 -8.93 9.50
N ILE A 289 -26.26 -8.65 10.33
CA ILE A 289 -25.37 -7.52 10.08
C ILE A 289 -24.43 -7.78 8.90
N LEU A 290 -24.00 -9.03 8.69
CA LEU A 290 -23.16 -9.39 7.53
C LEU A 290 -23.91 -9.25 6.20
N ARG A 291 -25.20 -9.58 6.17
CA ARG A 291 -26.08 -9.35 5.00
C ARG A 291 -26.29 -7.86 4.75
N GLU A 292 -26.53 -7.10 5.82
CA GLU A 292 -26.75 -5.66 5.74
C GLU A 292 -25.51 -4.92 5.20
N THR A 293 -24.32 -5.23 5.73
CA THR A 293 -23.09 -4.52 5.38
C THR A 293 -22.35 -5.12 4.19
N GLN A 294 -22.73 -6.33 3.75
CA GLN A 294 -22.01 -7.13 2.77
C GLN A 294 -20.50 -7.21 3.10
N ALA A 295 -20.20 -7.52 4.36
CA ALA A 295 -18.85 -7.46 4.90
C ALA A 295 -17.84 -8.29 4.08
N MET A 296 -16.65 -7.74 3.90
CA MET A 296 -15.53 -8.42 3.24
C MET A 296 -14.93 -9.49 4.16
N GLU A 297 -14.25 -10.47 3.58
CA GLU A 297 -13.60 -11.55 4.32
C GLU A 297 -12.61 -11.00 5.38
N SER A 298 -11.86 -9.94 5.06
CA SER A 298 -10.92 -9.29 5.97
C SER A 298 -11.59 -8.65 7.19
N GLU A 299 -12.77 -8.05 7.02
CA GLU A 299 -13.55 -7.47 8.12
C GLU A 299 -14.15 -8.57 9.02
N ILE A 300 -14.59 -9.68 8.42
CA ILE A 300 -15.09 -10.85 9.14
C ILE A 300 -13.97 -11.52 9.93
N LYS A 301 -12.76 -11.63 9.35
CA LYS A 301 -11.56 -12.10 10.07
C LYS A 301 -11.23 -11.23 11.27
N LEU A 302 -11.34 -9.90 11.14
CA LEU A 302 -11.15 -8.97 12.25
C LEU A 302 -12.22 -9.17 13.35
N LEU A 303 -13.48 -9.38 12.96
CA LEU A 303 -14.58 -9.70 13.88
C LEU A 303 -14.31 -11.01 14.64
N ALA A 304 -13.88 -12.07 13.93
CA ALA A 304 -13.50 -13.35 14.53
C ALA A 304 -12.32 -13.20 15.50
N ALA A 305 -11.29 -12.43 15.12
CA ALA A 305 -10.12 -12.15 15.94
C ALA A 305 -10.46 -11.41 17.24
N SER A 306 -11.57 -10.68 17.31
CA SER A 306 -11.98 -9.97 18.52
C SER A 306 -12.23 -10.89 19.71
N LYS A 307 -12.57 -12.18 19.49
CA LYS A 307 -12.92 -13.21 20.50
C LYS A 307 -14.03 -12.83 21.50
N LYS A 308 -14.57 -11.62 21.42
CA LYS A 308 -15.58 -11.02 22.30
C LYS A 308 -16.76 -10.56 21.46
N TRP A 309 -17.90 -10.36 22.10
CA TRP A 309 -19.06 -9.76 21.44
C TRP A 309 -18.75 -8.36 20.92
N VAL A 310 -19.00 -8.14 19.63
CA VAL A 310 -18.90 -6.85 18.98
C VAL A 310 -20.31 -6.36 18.67
N PRO A 311 -20.76 -5.24 19.25
CA PRO A 311 -22.06 -4.69 18.92
C PRO A 311 -22.20 -4.41 17.42
N PHE A 312 -23.37 -4.72 16.84
CA PHE A 312 -23.61 -4.54 15.40
C PHE A 312 -23.35 -3.12 14.92
N GLU A 313 -23.67 -2.10 15.73
CA GLU A 313 -23.38 -0.71 15.38
C GLU A 313 -21.87 -0.43 15.26
N ALA A 314 -21.04 -1.02 16.12
CA ALA A 314 -19.59 -0.88 15.99
C ALA A 314 -19.07 -1.58 14.73
N PHE A 315 -19.61 -2.76 14.40
CA PHE A 315 -19.23 -3.47 13.18
C PHE A 315 -19.72 -2.76 11.90
N ARG A 316 -20.93 -2.19 11.91
CA ARG A 316 -21.45 -1.34 10.84
C ARG A 316 -20.53 -0.16 10.58
N GLN A 317 -20.10 0.53 11.63
CA GLN A 317 -19.18 1.65 11.52
C GLN A 317 -17.82 1.23 10.94
N LEU A 318 -17.30 0.06 11.33
CA LEU A 318 -16.09 -0.50 10.72
C LEU A 318 -16.29 -0.70 9.21
N CYS A 319 -17.38 -1.35 8.80
CA CYS A 319 -17.66 -1.60 7.38
C CYS A 319 -17.80 -0.30 6.57
N VAL A 320 -18.42 0.74 7.12
CA VAL A 320 -18.56 2.04 6.44
C VAL A 320 -17.21 2.71 6.18
N LEU A 321 -16.18 2.45 7.01
CA LEU A 321 -14.84 3.00 6.80
C LEU A 321 -14.14 2.40 5.57
N ASN A 322 -14.54 1.21 5.12
CA ASN A 322 -13.99 0.51 3.97
C ASN A 322 -12.45 0.51 3.95
N LEU A 323 -11.86 0.08 5.06
CA LEU A 323 -10.42 0.11 5.28
C LEU A 323 -9.70 -0.95 4.42
N ASP A 324 -8.51 -0.61 3.95
CA ASP A 324 -7.65 -1.58 3.27
C ASP A 324 -7.13 -2.68 4.23
N TYR A 325 -6.55 -3.73 3.65
CA TYR A 325 -6.03 -4.87 4.39
C TYR A 325 -5.00 -4.48 5.46
N TYR A 326 -4.10 -3.53 5.17
CA TYR A 326 -3.06 -3.07 6.11
C TYR A 326 -3.66 -2.32 7.30
N SER A 327 -4.66 -1.48 7.04
CA SER A 327 -5.40 -0.72 8.04
C SER A 327 -6.23 -1.64 8.94
N LEU A 328 -6.83 -2.71 8.40
CA LEU A 328 -7.52 -3.73 9.18
C LEU A 328 -6.56 -4.55 10.06
N ASN A 329 -5.39 -4.93 9.54
CA ASN A 329 -4.37 -5.59 10.36
C ASN A 329 -3.86 -4.66 11.49
N THR A 330 -3.67 -3.38 11.19
CA THR A 330 -3.29 -2.37 12.20
C THR A 330 -4.38 -2.24 13.27
N MET A 331 -5.65 -2.25 12.86
CA MET A 331 -6.79 -2.26 13.77
C MET A 331 -6.78 -3.51 14.67
N GLN A 332 -6.47 -4.69 14.12
CA GLN A 332 -6.37 -5.94 14.88
C GLN A 332 -5.33 -5.85 16.02
N SER A 333 -4.14 -5.32 15.73
CA SER A 333 -3.09 -5.14 16.75
C SER A 333 -3.51 -4.17 17.86
N ILE A 334 -4.21 -3.09 17.50
CA ILE A 334 -4.76 -2.13 18.48
C ILE A 334 -5.84 -2.79 19.34
N MET A 335 -6.61 -3.71 18.76
CA MET A 335 -7.69 -4.42 19.44
C MET A 335 -7.21 -5.38 20.54
N GLU A 336 -5.91 -5.69 20.60
CA GLU A 336 -5.31 -6.39 21.75
C GLU A 336 -5.46 -5.59 23.05
N TYR A 337 -5.48 -4.26 22.95
CA TYR A 337 -5.52 -3.35 24.10
C TYR A 337 -6.91 -2.76 24.34
N ASN A 338 -7.70 -2.55 23.28
CA ASN A 338 -9.02 -1.90 23.36
C ASN A 338 -10.09 -2.64 22.53
N SER A 339 -11.35 -2.63 22.99
CA SER A 339 -12.45 -3.16 22.18
C SER A 339 -12.68 -2.31 20.92
N LEU A 340 -13.09 -2.93 19.79
CA LEU A 340 -13.37 -2.25 18.52
C LEU A 340 -14.19 -0.97 18.68
N GLY A 341 -15.31 -1.03 19.41
CA GLY A 341 -16.20 0.13 19.59
C GLY A 341 -15.52 1.30 20.32
N ARG A 342 -14.59 1.04 21.25
CA ARG A 342 -13.80 2.09 21.90
C ARG A 342 -12.79 2.69 20.94
N VAL A 343 -12.08 1.85 20.18
CA VAL A 343 -11.12 2.31 19.17
C VAL A 343 -11.79 3.22 18.15
N LEU A 344 -12.94 2.81 17.60
CA LEU A 344 -13.69 3.60 16.63
C LEU A 344 -14.12 4.96 17.20
N ARG A 345 -14.73 5.00 18.39
CA ARG A 345 -15.12 6.25 19.05
C ARG A 345 -13.92 7.15 19.36
N TYR A 346 -12.84 6.57 19.84
CA TYR A 346 -11.62 7.30 20.16
C TYR A 346 -11.03 7.93 18.90
N LEU A 347 -10.81 7.17 17.83
CA LEU A 347 -10.26 7.69 16.58
C LEU A 347 -11.17 8.72 15.91
N GLN A 348 -12.50 8.55 15.99
CA GLN A 348 -13.45 9.57 15.56
C GLN A 348 -13.29 10.87 16.35
N SER A 349 -13.11 10.81 17.67
CA SER A 349 -12.88 11.99 18.51
C SER A 349 -11.54 12.69 18.21
N GLN A 350 -10.52 11.95 17.77
CA GLN A 350 -9.21 12.48 17.39
C GLN A 350 -9.16 13.00 15.95
N LYS A 351 -10.22 12.79 15.16
CA LYS A 351 -10.26 13.12 13.73
C LYS A 351 -10.27 14.63 13.50
N LYS A 352 -9.10 15.20 13.25
CA LYS A 352 -8.95 16.58 12.74
C LYS A 352 -9.18 16.56 11.22
N ARG A 353 -9.76 17.64 10.64
CA ARG A 353 -10.21 17.73 9.23
C ARG A 353 -9.19 17.29 8.16
N LYS A 354 -7.88 17.35 8.44
CA LYS A 354 -6.80 17.05 7.49
C LYS A 354 -6.25 15.61 7.56
N LYS A 355 -6.61 14.81 8.58
CA LYS A 355 -6.05 13.46 8.76
C LYS A 355 -7.02 12.39 8.28
N THR A 356 -6.51 11.44 7.48
CA THR A 356 -7.26 10.24 7.10
C THR A 356 -7.36 9.29 8.31
N PHE A 357 -8.35 8.40 8.28
CA PHE A 357 -8.53 7.41 9.33
C PHE A 357 -7.33 6.43 9.41
N ALA A 358 -6.80 6.01 8.26
CA ALA A 358 -5.61 5.18 8.16
C ALA A 358 -4.38 5.83 8.82
N ASN A 359 -4.13 7.12 8.59
CA ASN A 359 -3.01 7.83 9.23
C ASN A 359 -3.18 7.90 10.75
N LEU A 360 -4.41 8.08 11.25
CA LEU A 360 -4.68 8.10 12.69
C LEU A 360 -4.51 6.70 13.31
N LEU A 361 -4.91 5.64 12.61
CA LEU A 361 -4.67 4.26 13.02
C LEU A 361 -3.17 3.98 13.18
N GLY A 362 -2.35 4.37 12.19
CA GLY A 362 -0.90 4.20 12.25
C GLY A 362 -0.27 4.90 13.46
N ILE A 363 -0.58 6.19 13.64
CA ILE A 363 -0.10 6.97 14.80
C ILE A 363 -0.54 6.32 16.12
N TYR A 364 -1.76 5.80 16.18
CA TYR A 364 -2.27 5.17 17.40
C TYR A 364 -1.55 3.86 17.73
N ARG A 365 -1.34 3.02 16.72
CA ARG A 365 -0.55 1.79 16.87
C ARG A 365 0.87 2.11 17.36
N ASP A 366 1.56 3.03 16.68
CA ASP A 366 2.92 3.43 17.04
C ASP A 366 2.99 3.96 18.48
N TYR A 367 2.02 4.78 18.88
CA TYR A 367 1.92 5.26 20.24
C TYR A 367 1.76 4.12 21.26
N LEU A 368 0.88 3.15 21.02
CA LEU A 368 0.69 2.01 21.94
C LEU A 368 1.93 1.12 22.01
N ASP A 369 2.60 0.90 20.87
CA ASP A 369 3.87 0.16 20.80
C ASP A 369 4.97 0.87 21.60
N MET A 370 5.08 2.20 21.48
CA MET A 370 6.03 3.00 22.25
C MET A 370 5.69 3.00 23.75
N ALA A 371 4.42 3.14 24.11
CA ALA A 371 3.97 3.08 25.49
C ALA A 371 4.33 1.72 26.14
N LYS A 372 4.14 0.62 25.40
CA LYS A 372 4.53 -0.72 25.85
C LYS A 372 6.04 -0.85 26.02
N ARG A 373 6.84 -0.34 25.06
CA ARG A 373 8.32 -0.37 25.12
C ARG A 373 8.87 0.42 26.30
N LEU A 374 8.25 1.55 26.63
CA LEU A 374 8.58 2.39 27.78
C LEU A 374 8.05 1.83 29.12
N GLY A 375 7.38 0.67 29.12
CA GLY A 375 6.91 0.00 30.33
C GLY A 375 5.66 0.61 30.97
N TYR A 376 4.90 1.43 30.23
CA TYR A 376 3.66 2.00 30.76
C TYR A 376 2.61 0.91 31.04
N ASN A 377 1.75 1.16 32.04
CA ASN A 377 0.67 0.24 32.38
C ASN A 377 -0.45 0.30 31.33
N MET A 378 -0.42 -0.66 30.39
CA MET A 378 -1.38 -0.81 29.29
C MET A 378 -2.81 -1.19 29.73
N LYS A 379 -3.10 -1.29 31.03
CA LYS A 379 -4.47 -1.44 31.56
C LYS A 379 -5.13 -0.09 31.87
N LYS A 380 -4.35 1.00 31.98
CA LYS A 380 -4.87 2.32 32.33
C LYS A 380 -5.51 3.01 31.13
N LYS A 381 -6.77 3.42 31.27
CA LYS A 381 -7.50 4.16 30.22
C LYS A 381 -6.78 5.43 29.76
N ALA A 382 -6.14 6.18 30.66
CA ALA A 382 -5.41 7.39 30.30
C ALA A 382 -4.22 7.13 29.36
N ILE A 383 -3.60 5.94 29.46
CA ILE A 383 -2.55 5.50 28.55
C ILE A 383 -3.16 4.99 27.25
N LEU A 384 -4.25 4.23 27.31
CA LEU A 384 -4.87 3.69 26.10
C LEU A 384 -5.56 4.77 25.25
N GLU A 385 -6.11 5.82 25.85
CA GLU A 385 -6.89 6.85 25.19
C GLU A 385 -6.42 8.25 25.64
N PRO A 386 -5.20 8.68 25.25
CA PRO A 386 -4.71 10.01 25.61
C PRO A 386 -5.57 11.10 24.97
N ARG A 387 -5.69 12.25 25.64
CA ARG A 387 -6.55 13.35 25.19
C ARG A 387 -6.14 13.92 23.83
N ASP A 388 -4.83 14.14 23.61
CA ASP A 388 -4.27 14.45 22.29
C ASP A 388 -3.25 13.37 21.91
N LEU A 389 -3.67 12.49 21.02
CA LEU A 389 -2.87 11.35 20.56
C LEU A 389 -1.54 11.79 19.94
N LYS A 390 -1.55 12.85 19.13
CA LYS A 390 -0.37 13.25 18.36
C LYS A 390 0.68 13.85 19.27
N VAL A 391 0.27 14.70 20.22
CA VAL A 391 1.20 15.28 21.20
C VAL A 391 1.87 14.17 22.02
N GLN A 392 1.09 13.21 22.53
CA GLN A 392 1.63 12.12 23.34
C GLN A 392 2.51 11.16 22.52
N HIS A 393 2.13 10.89 21.28
CA HIS A 393 2.99 10.17 20.34
C HIS A 393 4.36 10.86 20.18
N ASP A 394 4.36 12.18 19.93
CA ASP A 394 5.59 12.93 19.66
C ASP A 394 6.49 13.03 20.90
N LEU A 395 5.90 13.16 22.09
CA LEU A 395 6.64 13.11 23.37
C LEU A 395 7.30 11.73 23.60
N MET A 396 6.57 10.63 23.39
CA MET A 396 7.15 9.29 23.54
C MET A 396 8.21 8.98 22.49
N ALA A 397 8.01 9.45 21.26
CA ALA A 397 9.01 9.32 20.21
C ALA A 397 10.31 10.08 20.57
N ALA A 398 10.18 11.30 21.12
CA ALA A 398 11.32 12.07 21.62
C ALA A 398 12.02 11.37 22.80
N GLN A 399 11.26 10.82 23.74
CA GLN A 399 11.81 10.08 24.88
C GLN A 399 12.58 8.83 24.45
N LEU A 400 12.05 8.05 23.49
CA LEU A 400 12.75 6.88 22.95
C LEU A 400 13.98 7.27 22.13
N ALA A 401 13.91 8.39 21.40
CA ALA A 401 15.07 8.93 20.70
C ALA A 401 16.16 9.35 21.70
N GLU A 402 15.79 9.94 22.83
CA GLU A 402 16.73 10.28 23.90
C GLU A 402 17.34 9.03 24.54
N GLN A 403 16.53 8.04 24.95
CA GLN A 403 17.06 6.78 25.49
C GLN A 403 17.98 6.05 24.50
N LYS A 404 17.69 6.14 23.20
CA LYS A 404 18.55 5.59 22.16
C LYS A 404 19.86 6.36 22.07
N ARG A 405 19.83 7.70 22.11
CA ARG A 405 21.02 8.55 22.16
C ARG A 405 21.86 8.29 23.41
N GLU A 406 21.26 8.24 24.58
CA GLU A 406 21.93 7.93 25.85
C GLU A 406 22.61 6.56 25.80
N LYS A 407 21.90 5.52 25.35
CA LYS A 407 22.48 4.19 25.18
C LYS A 407 23.65 4.22 24.21
N GLU A 408 23.44 4.81 23.03
CA GLU A 408 24.48 4.95 22.03
C GLU A 408 25.70 5.72 22.54
N ASN A 409 25.52 6.77 23.36
CA ASN A 409 26.60 7.53 23.97
C ASN A 409 27.32 6.76 25.09
N SER A 410 26.63 5.84 25.76
CA SER A 410 27.21 5.00 26.83
C SER A 410 28.04 3.81 26.34
N LEU A 411 27.88 3.38 25.08
CA LEU A 411 28.53 2.18 24.56
C LEU A 411 30.06 2.26 24.60
N LEU A 412 30.64 3.39 24.17
CA LEU A 412 32.09 3.57 24.17
C LEU A 412 32.67 3.66 25.59
N PRO A 413 32.14 4.50 26.51
CA PRO A 413 32.58 4.50 27.90
C PRO A 413 32.52 3.12 28.57
N LEU A 414 31.45 2.35 28.34
CA LEU A 414 31.32 0.98 28.85
C LEU A 414 32.36 0.05 28.23
N ALA A 415 32.56 0.11 26.92
CA ALA A 415 33.60 -0.69 26.25
C ALA A 415 34.99 -0.35 26.78
N ILE A 416 35.29 0.93 27.03
CA ILE A 416 36.56 1.37 27.64
C ILE A 416 36.72 0.79 29.05
N GLN A 417 35.66 0.84 29.87
CA GLN A 417 35.65 0.22 31.20
C GLN A 417 35.85 -1.30 31.13
N ASP A 418 35.27 -1.96 30.13
CA ASP A 418 35.43 -3.39 29.83
C ASP A 418 36.78 -3.70 29.13
N GLY A 419 37.67 -2.71 29.05
CA GLY A 419 39.03 -2.88 28.58
C GLY A 419 39.22 -2.67 27.08
N LEU A 420 38.39 -1.93 26.34
CA LEU A 420 38.59 -1.67 24.90
C LEU A 420 40.01 -1.15 24.58
N TYR A 421 40.55 -0.32 25.49
CA TYR A 421 41.90 0.23 25.43
C TYR A 421 42.88 -0.46 26.38
N TRP A 422 42.62 -1.70 26.78
CA TRP A 422 43.49 -2.45 27.71
C TRP A 422 44.97 -2.50 27.26
N TRP A 423 45.20 -2.50 25.95
CA TRP A 423 46.51 -2.56 25.29
C TRP A 423 47.11 -1.17 25.01
N ALA A 424 46.33 -0.09 25.17
CA ALA A 424 46.72 1.24 24.76
C ALA A 424 47.83 1.78 25.68
N GLN A 425 48.87 2.33 25.06
CA GLN A 425 49.90 3.09 25.75
C GLN A 425 50.02 4.47 25.09
N GLU A 426 50.63 5.42 25.80
CA GLU A 426 50.95 6.72 25.24
C GLU A 426 51.90 6.56 24.05
N TYR A 427 51.56 7.17 22.91
CA TYR A 427 52.40 7.18 21.72
C TYR A 427 52.58 8.61 21.25
N ALA A 428 53.77 9.16 21.45
CA ALA A 428 54.12 10.53 21.11
C ALA A 428 55.57 10.64 20.65
N ASN A 429 55.86 11.70 19.89
CA ASN A 429 57.21 12.20 19.61
C ASN A 429 57.23 13.73 19.80
N GLU A 430 58.33 14.38 19.43
CA GLU A 430 58.48 15.85 19.56
C GLU A 430 57.39 16.66 18.83
N LYS A 431 56.77 16.11 17.78
CA LYS A 431 55.83 16.81 16.90
C LYS A 431 54.38 16.37 17.03
N TYR A 432 54.14 15.06 17.20
CA TYR A 432 52.82 14.45 17.18
C TYR A 432 52.57 13.52 18.37
N GLN A 433 51.31 13.42 18.76
CA GLN A 433 50.81 12.47 19.75
C GLN A 433 49.50 11.83 19.29
N VAL A 434 49.21 10.63 19.76
CA VAL A 434 47.95 9.92 19.52
C VAL A 434 47.00 10.13 20.70
N VAL A 435 45.77 10.54 20.39
CA VAL A 435 44.67 10.69 21.35
C VAL A 435 43.58 9.67 21.03
N TYR A 436 43.15 8.96 22.06
CA TYR A 436 42.10 7.94 22.01
C TYR A 436 40.74 8.59 22.27
N PRO A 437 39.73 8.41 21.42
CA PRO A 437 38.40 8.95 21.69
C PRO A 437 37.80 8.33 22.96
N GLN A 438 37.15 9.13 23.79
CA GLN A 438 36.57 8.68 25.07
C GLN A 438 35.04 8.63 25.01
N THR A 439 34.44 9.48 24.18
CA THR A 439 33.00 9.62 24.06
C THR A 439 32.57 9.59 22.60
N ARG A 440 31.28 9.36 22.36
CA ARG A 440 30.71 9.49 21.02
C ARG A 440 30.79 10.93 20.49
N ASP A 441 30.68 11.91 21.38
CA ASP A 441 30.78 13.33 21.01
C ASP A 441 32.17 13.67 20.47
N ASP A 442 33.23 12.98 20.86
CA ASP A 442 34.57 13.17 20.29
C ASP A 442 34.59 12.88 18.78
N PHE A 443 33.90 11.82 18.32
CA PHE A 443 33.79 11.50 16.89
C PHE A 443 32.95 12.54 16.13
N ILE A 444 31.88 13.03 16.75
CA ILE A 444 31.00 14.04 16.16
C ILE A 444 31.74 15.37 16.01
N ASN A 445 32.40 15.81 17.08
CA ASN A 445 33.20 17.03 17.10
C ASN A 445 34.36 16.95 16.11
N GLU A 446 35.07 15.81 16.07
CA GLU A 446 36.16 15.60 15.10
C GLU A 446 35.66 15.72 13.65
N GLY A 447 34.54 15.06 13.33
CA GLY A 447 33.94 15.12 11.99
C GLY A 447 33.50 16.53 11.59
N ILE A 448 32.90 17.28 12.52
CA ILE A 448 32.52 18.69 12.30
C ILE A 448 33.75 19.56 12.10
N SER A 449 34.75 19.46 12.97
CA SER A 449 35.94 20.32 12.95
C SER A 449 36.79 20.14 11.72
N LEU A 450 36.90 18.93 11.21
CA LEU A 450 37.73 18.65 10.03
C LEU A 450 36.94 18.64 8.71
N ASN A 451 35.60 18.77 8.78
CA ASN A 451 34.67 18.73 7.64
C ASN A 451 34.66 17.35 6.92
N HIS A 452 34.72 16.25 7.69
CA HIS A 452 34.61 14.88 7.18
C HIS A 452 33.52 14.10 7.91
N CYS A 453 32.93 13.10 7.23
CA CYS A 453 31.88 12.25 7.79
C CYS A 453 32.40 11.14 8.73
N VAL A 454 33.28 11.46 9.68
CA VAL A 454 33.78 10.51 10.70
C VAL A 454 32.67 10.10 11.69
N GLY A 455 31.59 10.90 11.80
CA GLY A 455 30.43 10.64 12.65
C GLY A 455 29.37 9.68 12.08
N SER A 456 29.65 8.96 10.98
CA SER A 456 28.68 7.97 10.47
C SER A 456 28.62 6.72 11.35
N VAL A 457 27.42 6.19 11.57
CA VAL A 457 27.11 5.07 12.51
C VAL A 457 28.07 3.88 12.36
N GLY A 458 28.57 3.63 11.15
CA GLY A 458 29.48 2.52 10.87
C GLY A 458 30.86 2.61 11.53
N TYR A 459 31.44 3.80 11.71
CA TYR A 459 32.78 3.94 12.34
C TYR A 459 32.70 3.74 13.85
N TYR A 460 31.65 4.29 14.48
CA TYR A 460 31.45 4.21 15.92
C TYR A 460 31.25 2.76 16.38
N ASP A 461 30.35 2.02 15.73
CA ASP A 461 30.06 0.63 16.11
C ASP A 461 31.29 -0.28 15.99
N ARG A 462 32.10 -0.10 14.94
CA ARG A 462 33.33 -0.90 14.73
C ARG A 462 34.46 -0.52 15.68
N HIS A 463 34.53 0.75 16.09
CA HIS A 463 35.46 1.20 17.10
C HIS A 463 35.13 0.56 18.46
N VAL A 464 33.85 0.60 18.87
CA VAL A 464 33.38 -0.03 20.12
C VAL A 464 33.66 -1.53 20.15
N LEU A 465 33.65 -2.20 19.00
CA LEU A 465 34.00 -3.63 18.87
C LEU A 465 35.52 -3.91 18.82
N GLY A 466 36.37 -2.89 18.83
CA GLY A 466 37.84 -3.03 18.83
C GLY A 466 38.43 -3.60 17.53
N ARG A 467 37.68 -3.56 16.41
CA ARG A 467 38.13 -4.09 15.10
C ARG A 467 38.66 -3.00 14.19
N GLN A 468 37.84 -2.00 13.89
CA GLN A 468 38.25 -0.87 13.03
C GLN A 468 38.17 0.39 13.87
N MET A 469 39.32 0.76 14.41
CA MET A 469 39.43 1.75 15.46
C MET A 469 39.93 3.06 14.88
N VAL A 470 39.16 4.11 15.14
CA VAL A 470 39.52 5.50 14.85
C VAL A 470 40.40 6.08 15.97
N PHE A 471 41.47 6.76 15.60
CA PHE A 471 42.33 7.50 16.52
C PHE A 471 42.60 8.91 16.01
N PHE A 472 42.87 9.82 16.92
CA PHE A 472 43.16 11.21 16.60
C PHE A 472 44.65 11.48 16.71
N ILE A 473 45.23 12.08 15.68
CA ILE A 473 46.63 12.53 15.69
C ILE A 473 46.61 14.02 15.92
N ARG A 474 47.40 14.46 16.90
CA ARG A 474 47.46 15.84 17.37
C ARG A 474 48.89 16.34 17.36
N GLN A 475 49.06 17.65 17.37
CA GLN A 475 50.37 18.22 17.66
C GLN A 475 50.68 18.02 19.15
N THR A 476 51.90 17.62 19.49
CA THR A 476 52.36 17.47 20.88
C THR A 476 52.11 18.73 21.74
N PRO A 477 52.41 19.96 21.27
CA PRO A 477 52.12 21.17 22.05
C PRO A 477 50.64 21.60 22.07
N GLN A 478 49.75 20.99 21.27
CA GLN A 478 48.33 21.38 21.16
C GLN A 478 47.43 20.12 21.04
N PRO A 479 47.33 19.28 22.08
CA PRO A 479 46.51 18.05 22.07
C PRO A 479 45.03 18.29 21.75
N ASP A 480 44.48 19.43 22.18
CA ASP A 480 43.04 19.71 22.07
C ASP A 480 42.60 20.18 20.69
N LYS A 481 43.54 20.45 19.76
CA LYS A 481 43.21 20.97 18.43
C LYS A 481 43.17 19.85 17.39
N PRO A 482 42.03 19.65 16.70
CA PRO A 482 41.93 18.71 15.60
C PRO A 482 42.99 18.93 14.51
N LEU A 483 43.64 17.84 14.08
CA LEU A 483 44.71 17.89 13.09
C LEU A 483 44.57 16.79 12.03
N TYR A 484 44.71 15.51 12.41
CA TYR A 484 44.42 14.38 11.53
C TYR A 484 43.64 13.28 12.26
N THR A 485 42.87 12.50 11.51
CA THR A 485 42.15 11.33 11.99
C THR A 485 42.59 10.10 11.21
N THR A 486 42.82 8.97 11.90
CA THR A 486 43.17 7.70 11.27
C THR A 486 42.19 6.60 11.64
N GLU A 487 41.77 5.79 10.66
CA GLU A 487 41.06 4.51 10.89
C GLU A 487 42.05 3.37 10.67
N ILE A 488 42.23 2.53 11.69
CA ILE A 488 43.15 1.40 11.68
C ILE A 488 42.32 0.11 11.75
N ASP A 489 42.61 -0.82 10.85
CA ASP A 489 42.15 -2.20 10.97
C ASP A 489 43.07 -2.93 11.95
N MET A 490 42.52 -3.28 13.10
CA MET A 490 43.24 -3.87 14.22
C MET A 490 43.43 -5.38 14.05
N ASP A 491 42.71 -6.03 13.14
CA ASP A 491 42.90 -7.45 12.82
C ASP A 491 44.04 -7.61 11.80
N GLU A 492 44.08 -6.75 10.78
CA GLU A 492 45.11 -6.75 9.73
C GLU A 492 46.34 -5.90 10.08
N GLY A 493 46.25 -5.04 11.09
CA GLY A 493 47.33 -4.16 11.52
C GLY A 493 47.73 -3.14 10.47
N ARG A 494 46.75 -2.50 9.80
CA ARG A 494 47.01 -1.51 8.74
C ARG A 494 46.13 -0.27 8.84
N ILE A 495 46.65 0.84 8.31
CA ILE A 495 45.90 2.07 8.13
C ILE A 495 44.92 1.88 6.97
N ARG A 496 43.62 2.00 7.24
CA ARG A 496 42.58 2.04 6.20
C ARG A 496 42.41 3.44 5.65
N GLN A 497 42.38 4.41 6.55
CA GLN A 497 42.13 5.81 6.23
C GLN A 497 42.99 6.72 7.11
N LEU A 498 43.46 7.83 6.54
CA LEU A 498 44.21 8.87 7.23
C LEU A 498 43.93 10.19 6.50
N TYR A 499 43.23 11.11 7.15
CA TYR A 499 42.79 12.37 6.56
C TYR A 499 43.02 13.53 7.54
N GLY A 500 43.26 14.72 6.97
CA GLY A 500 43.24 16.00 7.69
C GLY A 500 42.20 16.92 7.07
N PHE A 501 42.10 18.16 7.56
CA PHE A 501 41.10 19.15 7.13
C PHE A 501 40.81 19.14 5.61
N SER A 502 39.54 19.00 5.22
CA SER A 502 39.07 18.95 3.82
C SER A 502 39.81 17.94 2.90
N ASP A 503 40.08 16.72 3.37
CA ASP A 503 40.76 15.65 2.62
C ASP A 503 42.14 16.05 2.08
N THR A 504 42.83 16.98 2.75
CA THR A 504 44.16 17.44 2.34
C THR A 504 45.17 16.29 2.37
N SER A 505 46.11 16.30 1.41
CA SER A 505 47.16 15.28 1.33
C SER A 505 47.98 15.25 2.62
N VAL A 506 48.08 14.04 3.20
CA VAL A 506 48.75 13.85 4.49
C VAL A 506 50.28 13.91 4.30
N PRO A 507 50.99 14.76 5.05
CA PRO A 507 52.44 14.82 5.02
C PRO A 507 53.11 13.48 5.31
N LYS A 508 54.27 13.22 4.69
CA LYS A 508 54.98 11.93 4.80
C LYS A 508 55.41 11.62 6.24
N ASP A 509 55.75 12.64 7.01
CA ASP A 509 56.11 12.52 8.43
C ASP A 509 54.93 12.08 9.31
N VAL A 510 53.72 12.59 9.04
CA VAL A 510 52.49 12.16 9.75
C VAL A 510 52.15 10.71 9.42
N ARG A 511 52.26 10.31 8.14
CA ARG A 511 52.05 8.92 7.73
C ARG A 511 53.07 7.98 8.40
N ALA A 512 54.35 8.33 8.39
CA ALA A 512 55.40 7.55 9.04
C ALA A 512 55.17 7.42 10.56
N PHE A 513 54.73 8.49 11.22
CA PHE A 513 54.34 8.48 12.64
C PHE A 513 53.17 7.51 12.89
N THR A 514 52.12 7.58 12.06
CA THR A 514 50.92 6.73 12.17
C THR A 514 51.25 5.26 11.94
N GLU A 515 52.08 4.94 10.94
CA GLU A 515 52.54 3.56 10.70
C GLU A 515 53.38 3.02 11.87
N GLY A 516 54.17 3.90 12.50
CA GLY A 516 54.89 3.59 13.73
C GLY A 516 53.94 3.25 14.88
N PHE A 517 52.87 4.03 15.05
CA PHE A 517 51.82 3.78 16.03
C PHE A 517 51.13 2.42 15.78
N VAL A 518 50.74 2.12 14.54
CA VAL A 518 50.12 0.82 14.19
C VAL A 518 51.03 -0.35 14.60
N ARG A 519 52.33 -0.28 14.29
CA ARG A 519 53.30 -1.31 14.71
C ARG A 519 53.44 -1.41 16.22
N ALA A 520 53.38 -0.29 16.94
CA ALA A 520 53.39 -0.28 18.41
C ALA A 520 52.12 -0.91 18.99
N ALA A 521 50.95 -0.50 18.52
CA ALA A 521 49.65 -1.02 18.93
C ALA A 521 49.54 -2.55 18.74
N MET A 522 49.97 -3.07 17.57
CA MET A 522 49.98 -4.51 17.31
C MET A 522 50.93 -5.28 18.23
N ARG A 523 52.09 -4.68 18.56
CA ARG A 523 53.02 -5.25 19.55
C ARG A 523 52.42 -5.27 20.94
N TRP A 524 51.82 -4.17 21.40
CA TRP A 524 51.19 -4.09 22.73
C TRP A 524 50.06 -5.11 22.89
N ARG A 525 49.18 -5.23 21.87
CA ARG A 525 48.11 -6.25 21.84
C ARG A 525 48.63 -7.69 21.86
N SER A 526 49.79 -7.94 21.26
CA SER A 526 50.38 -9.29 21.19
C SER A 526 51.17 -9.65 22.45
N ALA A 527 51.98 -8.72 22.96
CA ALA A 527 52.89 -8.96 24.10
C ALA A 527 52.15 -9.30 25.39
N GLN A 528 50.98 -8.71 25.60
CA GLN A 528 50.20 -8.94 26.82
C GLN A 528 49.14 -10.05 26.68
N ARG A 529 48.88 -10.55 25.45
CA ARG A 529 48.11 -11.79 25.20
C ARG A 529 48.86 -13.06 25.58
N ILE A 530 50.18 -12.96 25.73
CA ILE A 530 51.10 -14.04 26.11
C ILE A 530 51.36 -14.00 27.63
N ALA A 531 50.98 -12.92 28.31
CA ALA A 531 51.26 -12.67 29.73
C ALA A 531 50.04 -12.91 30.66
N GLY A 532 48.87 -13.21 30.12
CA GLY A 532 47.66 -13.62 30.83
C GLY A 532 47.11 -14.90 30.23
#